data_AF-A0A6A5UFV6-F1
#
_entry.id   AF-A0A6A5UFV6-F1
#
_cell.length_a   1.000
_cell.length_b   1.000
_cell.length_c   1.000
_cell.angle_alpha   90.00
_cell.angle_beta   90.00
_cell.angle_gamma   90.00
#
_symmetry.space_group_name_H-M   'P 1'
#
loop_
_entity.id
_entity.type
_entity.pdbx_description
1 polymer ?
#
loop_
_entity_poly.entity_id
_entity_poly.type
_entity_poly.pdbx_seq_one_letter_code
_entity_poly.pdbx_strand_id
1 'polypeptide(L)'
;MTSLHECNTPSYFLSFLNHFIDHNENLDSFSTFTLAIYDTAWFSMVHRSSPNGYVEWLFPSCWDYILETQLNEGPRPSYSAPIDGILNTLASLLALFTRKKNLDAQSDLASFLGTRIASATQGLRNF
;
A
#
# COMPACT_ATOMS: atom_id res chain seq x y z
N MET A 1 16.46 -1.57 32.00
CA MET A 1 16.19 -0.83 30.77
C MET A 1 16.67 -1.72 29.64
N THR A 2 15.77 -2.50 29.05
CA THR A 2 16.12 -3.57 28.10
C THR A 2 16.20 -2.95 26.70
N SER A 3 17.35 -3.04 26.04
CA SER A 3 17.52 -2.53 24.68
C SER A 3 16.84 -3.49 23.68
N LEU A 4 16.32 -2.98 22.56
CA LEU A 4 15.72 -3.81 21.50
C LEU A 4 16.67 -4.92 21.02
N HIS A 5 17.98 -4.65 21.01
CA HIS A 5 19.02 -5.61 20.64
C HIS A 5 19.20 -6.77 21.64
N GLU A 6 18.62 -6.67 22.83
CA GLU A 6 18.66 -7.71 23.86
C GLU A 6 17.40 -8.61 23.83
N CYS A 7 16.43 -8.31 22.98
CA CYS A 7 15.21 -9.10 22.81
C CYS A 7 15.48 -10.37 21.98
N ASN A 8 15.96 -11.43 22.62
CA ASN A 8 16.27 -12.72 21.98
C ASN A 8 15.13 -13.77 22.06
N THR A 9 14.01 -13.43 22.71
CA THR A 9 12.81 -14.30 22.74
C THR A 9 11.52 -13.48 22.57
N PRO A 10 10.43 -14.10 22.08
CA PRO A 10 9.14 -13.43 21.98
C PRO A 10 8.63 -12.84 23.29
N SER A 11 8.84 -13.53 24.42
CA SER A 11 8.40 -13.05 25.75
C SER A 11 9.16 -11.81 26.22
N TYR A 12 10.46 -11.70 25.91
CA TYR A 12 11.24 -10.49 26.19
C TYR A 12 10.80 -9.31 25.34
N PHE A 13 10.52 -9.56 24.06
CA PHE A 13 10.01 -8.53 23.16
C PHE A 13 8.65 -7.99 23.61
N LEU A 14 7.73 -8.87 24.06
CA LEU A 14 6.44 -8.45 24.62
C LEU A 14 6.59 -7.63 25.90
N SER A 15 7.54 -8.00 26.77
CA SER A 15 7.83 -7.25 27.99
C SER A 15 8.42 -5.86 27.68
N PHE A 16 9.28 -5.78 26.66
CA PHE A 16 9.81 -4.53 26.13
C PHE A 16 8.71 -3.63 25.55
N LEU A 17 7.81 -4.19 24.73
CA LEU A 17 6.68 -3.45 24.15
C LEU A 17 5.76 -2.87 25.23
N ASN A 18 5.35 -3.67 26.22
CA ASN A 18 4.51 -3.20 27.31
C ASN A 18 5.18 -2.05 28.08
N HIS A 19 6.45 -2.24 28.45
CA HIS A 19 7.21 -1.18 29.13
C HIS A 19 7.32 0.09 28.28
N PHE A 20 7.56 -0.04 26.98
CA PHE A 20 7.69 1.09 26.07
C PHE A 20 6.37 1.84 25.88
N ILE A 21 5.26 1.14 25.65
CA ILE A 21 3.91 1.72 25.48
C ILE A 21 3.48 2.47 26.74
N ASP A 22 3.80 1.93 27.91
CA ASP A 22 3.44 2.56 29.19
C ASP A 22 4.27 3.83 29.49
N HIS A 23 5.41 4.04 28.82
CA HIS A 23 6.39 5.09 29.17
C HIS A 23 6.77 6.04 28.01
N ASN A 24 6.38 5.75 26.76
CA ASN A 24 6.61 6.61 25.59
C ASN A 24 5.30 6.78 24.82
N GLU A 25 4.84 8.04 24.69
CA GLU A 25 3.64 8.36 23.90
C GLU A 25 3.88 8.31 22.39
N ASN A 26 5.14 8.25 21.93
CA ASN A 26 5.48 8.32 20.51
C ASN A 26 6.05 7.00 19.96
N LEU A 27 5.24 6.30 19.16
CA LEU A 27 5.61 5.07 18.44
C LEU A 27 6.44 5.34 17.16
N ASP A 28 6.65 6.60 16.77
CA ASP A 28 7.43 6.98 15.58
C ASP A 28 8.89 6.48 15.65
N SER A 29 9.40 6.18 16.86
CA SER A 29 10.75 5.64 17.04
C SER A 29 10.86 4.12 16.85
N PHE A 30 9.75 3.40 16.67
CA PHE A 30 9.75 1.94 16.56
C PHE A 30 10.02 1.42 15.14
N SER A 31 9.85 2.27 14.13
CA SER A 31 10.04 1.89 12.74
C SER A 31 10.29 3.11 11.87
N THR A 32 11.48 3.17 11.27
CA THR A 32 11.78 4.08 10.15
C THR A 32 11.60 3.39 8.79
N PHE A 33 10.87 2.27 8.72
CA PHE A 33 10.63 1.59 7.45
C PHE A 33 9.87 2.51 6.51
N THR A 34 10.44 2.73 5.32
CA THR A 34 9.74 3.41 4.24
C THR A 34 8.50 2.60 3.85
N LEU A 35 7.40 3.28 3.57
CA LEU A 35 6.16 2.64 3.14
C LEU A 35 6.40 1.83 1.87
N ALA A 36 6.10 0.53 1.93
CA ALA A 36 6.18 -0.36 0.77
C ALA A 36 4.92 -0.20 -0.10
N ILE A 37 5.11 0.32 -1.32
CA ILE A 37 4.01 0.48 -2.29
C ILE A 37 3.37 -0.86 -2.61
N TYR A 38 4.17 -1.93 -2.74
CA TYR A 38 3.71 -3.29 -2.98
C TYR A 38 2.70 -3.76 -1.94
N ASP A 39 3.06 -3.72 -0.65
CA ASP A 39 2.17 -4.16 0.44
C ASP A 39 0.94 -3.25 0.56
N THR A 40 1.14 -1.94 0.44
CA THR A 40 0.04 -0.96 0.47
C THR A 40 -0.98 -1.23 -0.65
N ALA A 41 -0.52 -1.62 -1.84
CA ALA A 41 -1.40 -1.96 -2.95
C ALA A 41 -2.25 -3.19 -2.62
N TRP A 42 -1.69 -4.22 -1.98
CA TRP A 42 -2.44 -5.39 -1.53
C TRP A 42 -3.54 -5.03 -0.54
N PHE A 43 -3.24 -4.21 0.48
CA PHE A 43 -4.25 -3.76 1.44
C PHE A 43 -5.37 -2.93 0.78
N SER A 44 -5.03 -2.09 -0.21
CA SER A 44 -6.01 -1.24 -0.89
C SER A 44 -7.12 -2.01 -1.63
N MET A 45 -6.88 -3.29 -1.93
CA MET A 45 -7.79 -4.19 -2.63
C MET A 45 -8.71 -4.99 -1.69
N VAL A 46 -8.45 -4.98 -0.39
CA VAL A 46 -9.26 -5.74 0.56
C VAL A 46 -10.62 -5.08 0.71
N HIS A 47 -11.66 -5.84 0.41
CA HIS A 47 -13.04 -5.39 0.48
C HIS A 47 -13.96 -6.49 0.97
N ARG A 48 -15.15 -6.07 1.41
CA ARG A 48 -16.25 -6.96 1.76
C ARG A 48 -17.42 -6.69 0.82
N SER A 49 -17.97 -7.76 0.26
CA SER A 49 -19.22 -7.67 -0.49
C SER A 49 -20.39 -7.71 0.50
N SER A 50 -21.26 -6.70 0.43
CA SER A 50 -22.47 -6.63 1.23
C SER A 50 -23.64 -7.36 0.54
N PRO A 51 -24.60 -7.94 1.28
CA PRO A 51 -25.76 -8.64 0.69
C PRO A 51 -26.61 -7.79 -0.27
N ASN A 52 -26.55 -6.47 -0.14
CA ASN A 52 -27.23 -5.50 -1.00
C ASN A 52 -26.40 -5.09 -2.24
N GLY A 53 -25.30 -5.78 -2.52
CA GLY A 53 -24.48 -5.57 -3.73
C GLY A 53 -23.44 -4.45 -3.62
N TYR A 54 -23.36 -3.74 -2.49
CA TYR A 54 -22.34 -2.71 -2.28
C TYR A 54 -21.00 -3.33 -1.85
N VAL A 55 -19.91 -2.69 -2.27
CA VAL A 55 -18.54 -3.06 -1.91
C VAL A 55 -18.01 -2.10 -0.86
N GLU A 56 -17.67 -2.63 0.30
CA GLU A 56 -17.01 -1.88 1.38
C GLU A 56 -15.50 -2.11 1.33
N TRP A 57 -14.71 -1.08 1.07
CA TRP A 57 -13.24 -1.16 1.08
C TRP A 57 -12.71 -0.98 2.49
N LEU A 58 -11.95 -1.96 2.99
CA LEU A 58 -11.53 -1.98 4.40
C LEU A 58 -10.35 -1.05 4.69
N PHE A 59 -9.57 -0.69 3.67
CA PHE A 59 -8.39 0.18 3.78
C PHE A 59 -8.40 1.29 2.73
N PRO A 60 -9.31 2.28 2.84
CA PRO A 60 -9.42 3.36 1.85
C PRO A 60 -8.17 4.26 1.81
N SER A 61 -7.50 4.51 2.93
CA SER A 61 -6.29 5.34 2.96
C SER A 61 -5.13 4.71 2.18
N CYS A 62 -5.04 3.38 2.15
CA CYS A 62 -4.05 2.69 1.31
C CYS A 62 -4.30 2.97 -0.18
N TRP A 63 -5.56 3.08 -0.59
CA TRP A 63 -5.91 3.41 -1.95
C TRP A 63 -5.52 4.83 -2.34
N ASP A 64 -5.79 5.79 -1.45
CA ASP A 64 -5.39 7.19 -1.67
C ASP A 64 -3.87 7.29 -1.84
N TYR A 65 -3.11 6.58 -1.01
CA TYR A 65 -1.66 6.49 -1.14
C TYR A 65 -1.22 5.89 -2.49
N ILE A 66 -1.89 4.84 -3.00
CA ILE A 66 -1.57 4.30 -4.34
C ILE A 66 -1.83 5.34 -5.43
N LEU A 67 -2.93 6.08 -5.36
CA LEU A 67 -3.24 7.13 -6.34
C LEU A 67 -2.23 8.29 -6.31
N GLU A 68 -1.79 8.68 -5.12
CA GLU A 68 -0.81 9.76 -4.92
C GLU A 68 0.60 9.33 -5.35
N THR A 69 0.98 8.08 -5.08
CA THR A 69 2.32 7.58 -5.38
C THR A 69 2.53 7.18 -6.83
N GLN A 70 1.44 6.89 -7.56
CA GLN A 70 1.46 6.70 -9.00
C GLN A 70 1.70 8.03 -9.72
N LEU A 71 2.92 8.24 -10.23
CA LEU A 71 3.27 9.44 -10.98
C LEU A 71 2.41 9.55 -12.25
N ASN A 72 2.10 10.79 -12.64
CA ASN A 72 1.35 11.09 -13.87
C ASN A 72 2.04 10.52 -15.13
N GLU A 73 3.36 10.32 -15.08
CA GLU A 73 4.25 9.96 -16.20
C GLU A 73 4.76 8.50 -16.16
N GLY A 74 4.29 7.65 -15.24
CA GLY A 74 4.64 6.22 -15.20
C GLY A 74 5.29 5.72 -13.88
N PRO A 75 6.02 4.59 -13.91
CA PRO A 75 6.65 3.95 -12.76
C PRO A 75 7.56 4.90 -12.00
N ARG A 76 7.61 4.76 -10.67
CA ARG A 76 8.70 5.38 -9.91
C ARG A 76 10.02 4.65 -10.24
N PRO A 77 11.12 5.38 -10.48
CA PRO A 77 12.43 4.77 -10.41
C PRO A 77 12.58 4.14 -9.01
N SER A 78 12.83 2.83 -8.97
CA SER A 78 13.07 2.12 -7.72
C SER A 78 14.25 2.73 -7.00
N TYR A 79 14.14 2.85 -5.67
CA TYR A 79 15.21 3.31 -4.80
C TYR A 79 16.36 2.27 -4.66
N SER A 80 16.27 1.07 -5.25
CA SER A 80 17.27 0.00 -5.02
C SER A 80 17.55 -0.91 -6.24
N ALA A 81 16.54 -1.54 -6.85
CA ALA A 81 16.70 -2.39 -8.04
C ALA A 81 15.53 -2.28 -9.04
N PRO A 82 15.76 -2.48 -10.36
CA PRO A 82 14.70 -2.43 -11.39
C PRO A 82 13.49 -3.31 -11.07
N ILE A 83 13.72 -4.47 -10.46
CA ILE A 83 12.66 -5.41 -10.06
C ILE A 83 11.67 -4.79 -9.06
N ASP A 84 12.11 -3.93 -8.14
CA ASP A 84 11.19 -3.31 -7.18
C ASP A 84 10.27 -2.31 -7.88
N GLY A 85 10.78 -1.62 -8.91
CA GLY A 85 9.99 -0.70 -9.73
C GLY A 85 8.90 -1.45 -10.48
N ILE A 86 9.24 -2.61 -11.05
CA ILE A 86 8.30 -3.51 -11.72
C ILE A 86 7.25 -4.04 -10.74
N LEU A 87 7.66 -4.60 -9.59
CA LEU A 87 6.74 -5.19 -8.62
C LEU A 87 5.77 -4.16 -8.03
N ASN A 88 6.28 -3.00 -7.61
CA ASN A 88 5.44 -1.93 -7.07
C ASN A 88 4.44 -1.41 -8.12
N THR A 89 4.85 -1.30 -9.39
CA THR A 89 3.97 -0.83 -10.47
C THR A 89 2.92 -1.87 -10.83
N LEU A 90 3.28 -3.16 -10.91
CA LEU A 90 2.34 -4.25 -11.18
C LEU A 90 1.30 -4.40 -10.06
N ALA A 91 1.72 -4.31 -8.79
CA ALA A 91 0.80 -4.36 -7.66
C ALA A 91 -0.17 -3.17 -7.67
N SER A 92 0.34 -1.97 -7.96
CA SER A 92 -0.50 -0.76 -8.10
C SER A 92 -1.50 -0.90 -9.25
N LEU A 93 -1.07 -1.41 -10.42
CA LEU A 93 -1.97 -1.68 -11.54
C LEU A 93 -3.08 -2.67 -11.17
N LEU A 94 -2.73 -3.75 -10.48
CA LEU A 94 -3.71 -4.74 -10.02
C LEU A 94 -4.74 -4.09 -9.09
N ALA A 95 -4.32 -3.18 -8.20
CA ALA A 95 -5.23 -2.43 -7.35
C ALA A 95 -6.19 -1.55 -8.16
N LEU A 96 -5.69 -0.82 -9.17
CA LEU A 96 -6.52 0.00 -10.05
C LEU A 96 -7.55 -0.83 -10.81
N PHE A 97 -7.13 -1.97 -11.38
CA PHE A 97 -8.05 -2.89 -12.07
C PHE A 97 -9.11 -3.45 -11.13
N THR A 98 -8.71 -3.82 -9.92
CA THR A 98 -9.62 -4.36 -8.89
C THR A 98 -10.68 -3.33 -8.51
N ARG A 99 -10.29 -2.07 -8.29
CA ARG A 99 -11.26 -1.00 -8.00
C ARG A 99 -12.14 -0.70 -9.20
N LYS A 100 -11.57 -0.56 -10.40
CA LYS A 100 -12.31 -0.29 -11.63
C LYS A 100 -13.37 -1.36 -11.94
N LYS A 101 -13.07 -2.64 -11.70
CA LYS A 101 -14.02 -3.75 -11.88
C LYS A 101 -15.28 -3.61 -11.01
N ASN A 102 -15.17 -2.91 -9.87
CA ASN A 102 -16.26 -2.70 -8.92
C ASN A 102 -16.93 -1.33 -9.09
N LEU A 103 -16.68 -0.61 -10.18
CA LEU A 103 -17.32 0.66 -10.50
C LEU A 103 -18.31 0.50 -11.65
N ASP A 104 -19.32 1.36 -11.65
CA ASP A 104 -20.17 1.54 -12.82
C ASP A 104 -19.33 2.08 -13.99
N ALA A 105 -19.50 1.46 -15.16
CA ALA A 105 -18.69 1.76 -16.35
C ALA A 105 -18.78 3.22 -16.81
N GLN A 106 -19.86 3.92 -16.44
CA GLN A 106 -20.13 5.32 -16.79
C GLN A 106 -19.66 6.32 -15.72
N SER A 107 -19.08 5.85 -14.61
CA SER A 107 -18.61 6.75 -13.55
C SER A 107 -17.35 7.52 -13.99
N ASP A 108 -17.26 8.81 -13.62
CA ASP A 108 -16.07 9.64 -13.84
C ASP A 108 -14.80 9.01 -13.26
N LEU A 109 -14.96 8.29 -12.13
CA LEU A 109 -13.89 7.54 -11.51
C LEU A 109 -13.37 6.40 -12.40
N ALA A 110 -14.25 5.65 -13.08
CA ALA A 110 -13.82 4.58 -14.00
C ALA A 110 -13.00 5.12 -15.20
N SER A 111 -13.33 6.32 -15.68
CA SER A 111 -12.57 7.04 -16.70
C SER A 111 -11.20 7.48 -16.17
N PHE A 112 -11.17 8.15 -15.01
CA PHE A 112 -9.94 8.57 -14.33
C PHE A 112 -8.97 7.39 -14.09
N LEU A 113 -9.48 6.26 -13.59
CA LEU A 113 -8.68 5.05 -13.40
C LEU A 113 -8.21 4.46 -14.73
N GLY A 114 -8.99 4.59 -15.80
CA GLY A 114 -8.57 4.21 -17.15
C GLY A 114 -7.30 4.93 -17.60
N THR A 115 -7.23 6.24 -17.43
CA THR A 115 -6.05 7.05 -17.76
C THR A 115 -4.83 6.64 -16.92
N ARG A 116 -5.03 6.43 -15.61
CA ARG A 116 -3.99 5.97 -14.68
C ARG A 116 -3.43 4.60 -15.09
N ILE A 117 -4.31 3.65 -15.41
CA ILE A 117 -3.95 2.30 -15.87
C ILE A 117 -3.12 2.38 -17.17
N ALA A 118 -3.53 3.21 -18.13
CA ALA A 118 -2.83 3.36 -19.39
C ALA A 118 -1.40 3.91 -19.18
N SER A 119 -1.24 4.95 -18.35
CA SER A 119 0.05 5.55 -18.03
C SER A 119 1.00 4.54 -17.36
N ALA A 120 0.55 3.85 -16.30
CA ALA A 120 1.39 2.84 -15.63
C ALA A 120 1.72 1.63 -16.53
N THR A 121 0.78 1.20 -17.38
CA THR A 121 1.05 0.13 -18.36
C THR A 121 2.10 0.56 -19.38
N GLN A 122 2.04 1.80 -19.86
CA GLN A 122 3.03 2.33 -20.79
C GLN A 122 4.41 2.38 -20.16
N GLY A 123 4.52 2.89 -18.93
CA GLY A 123 5.82 2.97 -18.30
C GLY A 123 6.40 1.60 -17.90
N LEU A 124 5.58 0.57 -17.68
CA LEU A 124 6.08 -0.81 -17.55
C LEU A 124 6.80 -1.33 -18.79
N ARG A 125 6.40 -0.88 -19.99
CA ARG A 125 7.04 -1.26 -21.25
C ARG A 125 8.41 -0.61 -21.46
N ASN A 126 8.75 0.37 -20.64
CA ASN A 126 9.98 1.13 -20.71
C ASN A 126 11.05 0.63 -19.72
N PHE A 127 10.80 -0.47 -19.00
CA PHE A 127 11.79 -1.17 -18.17
C PHE A 127 12.62 -2.16 -18.97
#